data_AF-A0A8J6EF55-F1
#
_entry.id   AF-A0A8J6EF55-F1
#
_cell.length_a   1.000
_cell.length_b   1.000
_cell.length_c   1.000
_cell.angle_alpha   90.00
_cell.angle_beta   90.00
_cell.angle_gamma   90.00
#
_symmetry.space_group_name_H-M   'P 1'
#
loop_
_entity.id
_entity.type
_entity.pdbx_description
1 polymer ?
#
loop_
_entity_poly.entity_id
_entity_poly.type
_entity_poly.pdbx_seq_one_letter_code
_entity_poly.pdbx_strand_id
1 'polypeptide(L)'
;MFYCQALNNDNDFEAAALRLSKTPIIAETYYIIGGTQPKEGLVITRNRDGPADLWPLDPLRSEWFHVETNYDHWTTPPPSDDRRTPAIKALNATGQANINTDSLYKVLSVKPVMNSYVLQCFVFFISNVMIAIIILHHNYFHVG
;
A
#
# COMPACT_ATOMS: atom_id res chain seq x y z
N MET A 1 14.41 7.15 9.69
CA MET A 1 14.17 7.70 11.03
C MET A 1 12.78 8.28 11.19
N PHE A 2 12.25 9.01 10.19
CA PHE A 2 10.93 9.66 10.25
C PHE A 2 9.72 8.70 10.38
N TYR A 3 9.65 7.62 9.62
CA TYR A 3 8.58 6.62 9.71
C TYR A 3 8.42 6.03 11.14
N CYS A 4 9.53 5.76 11.83
CA CYS A 4 9.51 5.27 13.20
C CYS A 4 8.95 6.29 14.20
N GLN A 5 9.07 7.60 13.93
CA GLN A 5 8.46 8.61 14.78
C GLN A 5 6.95 8.62 14.64
N ALA A 6 6.42 8.41 13.43
CA ALA A 6 4.98 8.25 13.23
C ALA A 6 4.45 7.05 14.03
N LEU A 7 5.09 5.89 13.91
CA LEU A 7 4.71 4.69 14.64
C LEU A 7 4.81 4.83 16.17
N ASN A 8 5.79 5.58 16.68
CA ASN A 8 6.05 5.65 18.12
C ASN A 8 5.31 6.79 18.84
N ASN A 9 4.93 7.85 18.12
CA ASN A 9 4.47 9.09 18.75
C ASN A 9 3.11 9.60 18.27
N ASP A 10 2.51 9.01 17.22
CA ASP A 10 1.15 9.36 16.81
C ASP A 10 0.15 8.39 17.43
N ASN A 11 -0.85 8.94 18.12
CA ASN A 11 -1.80 8.17 18.92
C ASN A 11 -3.04 7.72 18.15
N ASP A 12 -3.22 8.18 16.90
CA ASP A 12 -4.34 7.85 16.04
C ASP A 12 -3.98 7.91 14.55
N PHE A 13 -4.87 7.38 13.72
CA PHE A 13 -4.70 7.28 12.27
C PHE A 13 -4.54 8.65 11.60
N GLU A 14 -5.32 9.66 12.01
CA GLU A 14 -5.30 10.99 11.40
C GLU A 14 -3.98 11.71 11.68
N ALA A 15 -3.48 11.65 12.91
CA ALA A 15 -2.19 12.22 13.30
C ALA A 15 -1.04 11.57 12.52
N ALA A 16 -1.04 10.24 12.43
CA ALA A 16 -0.05 9.50 11.65
C ALA A 16 -0.11 9.86 10.16
N ALA A 17 -1.31 9.89 9.57
CA ALA A 17 -1.53 10.30 8.19
C ALA A 17 -1.01 11.72 7.95
N LEU A 18 -1.39 12.67 8.79
CA LEU A 18 -0.99 14.07 8.68
C LEU A 18 0.53 14.24 8.73
N ARG A 19 1.17 13.59 9.70
CA ARG A 19 2.62 13.61 9.84
C ARG A 19 3.27 13.05 8.58
N LEU A 20 2.88 11.84 8.18
CA LEU A 20 3.40 11.14 7.01
C LEU A 20 3.10 11.84 5.68
N SER A 21 2.10 12.71 5.59
CA SER A 21 1.85 13.53 4.41
C SER A 21 2.68 14.81 4.39
N LYS A 22 2.80 15.52 5.52
CA LYS A 22 3.30 16.91 5.55
C LYS A 22 4.77 17.07 5.85
N THR A 23 5.40 16.09 6.48
CA THR A 23 6.80 16.25 6.89
C THR A 23 7.72 16.06 5.69
N PRO A 24 8.69 16.98 5.45
CA PRO A 24 9.66 16.82 4.38
C PRO A 24 10.49 15.54 4.54
N ILE A 25 10.79 14.88 3.42
CA ILE A 25 11.57 13.65 3.36
C ILE A 25 12.69 13.76 2.31
N ILE A 26 13.74 12.95 2.47
CA ILE A 26 14.93 13.01 1.62
C ILE A 26 14.79 12.25 0.29
N ALA A 27 13.80 11.35 0.20
CA ALA A 27 13.55 10.50 -0.97
C ALA A 27 12.05 10.26 -1.12
N GLU A 28 11.60 10.15 -2.36
CA GLU A 28 10.22 9.84 -2.71
C GLU A 28 9.86 8.42 -2.28
N THR A 29 8.60 8.21 -1.90
CA THR A 29 8.16 6.92 -1.36
C THR A 29 6.64 6.79 -1.38
N TYR A 30 6.15 5.59 -1.09
CA TYR A 30 4.73 5.32 -0.88
C TYR A 30 4.54 4.91 0.58
N TYR A 31 3.76 5.68 1.34
CA TYR A 31 3.31 5.26 2.66
C TYR A 31 1.94 4.65 2.57
N ILE A 32 1.79 3.45 3.09
CA ILE A 32 0.52 2.73 3.12
C ILE A 32 0.20 2.54 4.59
N ILE A 33 -0.89 3.17 5.03
CA ILE A 33 -1.27 3.21 6.44
C ILE A 33 -2.67 2.67 6.63
N GLY A 34 -2.85 2.00 7.76
CA GLY A 34 -4.10 1.45 8.22
C GLY A 34 -4.38 1.86 9.64
N GLY A 35 -5.62 2.23 9.92
CA GLY A 35 -6.12 2.49 11.27
C GLY A 35 -6.94 1.33 11.80
N THR A 36 -7.62 1.56 12.93
CA THR A 36 -8.41 0.54 13.64
C THR A 36 -9.89 0.57 13.28
N GLN A 37 -10.36 1.66 12.66
CA GLN A 37 -11.75 1.86 12.29
C GLN A 37 -12.01 1.48 10.82
N PRO A 38 -13.24 1.09 10.47
CA PRO A 38 -13.65 1.01 9.08
C PRO A 38 -13.33 2.31 8.34
N LYS A 39 -12.81 2.18 7.10
CA LYS A 39 -12.38 3.28 6.22
C LYS A 39 -11.02 3.89 6.54
N GLU A 40 -10.39 3.54 7.65
CA GLU A 40 -9.02 3.99 7.94
C GLU A 40 -8.00 3.18 7.15
N GLY A 41 -7.90 3.49 5.87
CA GLY A 41 -6.80 3.05 5.01
C GLY A 41 -6.46 4.15 4.03
N LEU A 42 -5.17 4.42 3.85
CA LEU A 42 -4.68 5.49 2.98
C LEU A 42 -3.37 5.07 2.34
N VAL A 43 -3.28 5.23 1.02
CA VAL A 43 -2.01 5.23 0.28
C VAL A 43 -1.60 6.68 0.06
N ILE A 44 -0.38 7.02 0.45
CA ILE A 44 0.20 8.35 0.32
C ILE A 44 1.36 8.23 -0.66
N THR A 45 1.19 8.75 -1.88
CA THR A 45 2.32 8.95 -2.80
C THR A 45 3.07 10.20 -2.38
N ARG A 46 4.35 10.07 -2.01
CA ARG A 46 5.14 11.14 -1.41
C ARG A 46 6.25 11.65 -2.31
N ASN A 47 6.21 12.96 -2.53
CA ASN A 47 7.37 13.76 -2.93
C ASN A 47 8.13 14.27 -1.70
N ARG A 48 9.31 14.85 -1.94
CA ARG A 48 10.18 15.39 -0.87
C ARG A 48 9.47 16.40 0.02
N ASP A 49 8.68 17.29 -0.56
CA ASP A 49 8.07 18.42 0.16
C ASP A 49 6.60 18.18 0.56
N GLY A 50 5.99 17.07 0.14
CA GLY A 50 4.58 16.82 0.42
C GLY A 50 4.00 15.63 -0.36
N PRO A 51 2.68 15.40 -0.30
CA PRO A 51 2.04 14.34 -1.07
C PRO A 51 1.86 14.75 -2.53
N ALA A 52 2.18 13.84 -3.45
CA ALA A 52 1.70 13.92 -4.83
C ALA A 52 0.23 13.53 -4.92
N ASP A 53 -0.18 12.57 -4.09
CA ASP A 53 -1.57 12.12 -3.98
C ASP A 53 -1.87 11.51 -2.60
N LEU A 54 -3.15 11.55 -2.23
CA LEU A 54 -3.73 10.91 -1.05
C LEU A 54 -4.90 10.04 -1.52
N TRP A 55 -4.72 8.72 -1.46
CA TRP A 55 -5.69 7.75 -1.96
C TRP A 55 -6.35 6.96 -0.81
N PRO A 56 -7.42 7.51 -0.20
CA PRO A 56 -8.12 6.86 0.91
C PRO A 56 -8.94 5.66 0.43
N LEU A 57 -9.19 4.69 1.30
CA LEU A 57 -10.20 3.64 1.05
C LEU A 57 -11.59 4.27 1.02
N ASP A 58 -12.38 3.95 0.00
CA ASP A 58 -13.80 4.32 -0.09
C ASP A 58 -14.72 3.10 -0.16
N PRO A 59 -15.16 2.58 1.00
CA PRO A 59 -16.08 1.45 1.05
C PRO A 59 -17.45 1.72 0.43
N LEU A 60 -17.85 3.00 0.24
CA LEU A 60 -19.11 3.32 -0.43
C LEU A 60 -19.06 3.00 -1.93
N ARG A 61 -17.86 2.90 -2.50
CA ARG A 61 -17.61 2.53 -3.91
C ARG A 61 -17.30 1.04 -4.09
N SER A 62 -17.52 0.22 -3.06
CA SER A 62 -17.08 -1.19 -3.01
C SER A 62 -15.56 -1.37 -3.12
N GLU A 63 -14.78 -0.33 -2.81
CA GLU A 63 -13.32 -0.39 -2.77
C GLU A 63 -12.89 -0.83 -1.37
N TRP A 64 -12.71 -2.15 -1.21
CA TRP A 64 -12.33 -2.78 0.07
C TRP A 64 -10.82 -3.05 0.19
N PHE A 65 -10.03 -2.63 -0.80
CA PHE A 65 -8.58 -2.73 -0.81
C PHE A 65 -7.95 -1.71 -1.74
N HIS A 66 -6.67 -1.41 -1.48
CA HIS A 66 -5.76 -0.76 -2.42
C HIS A 66 -4.55 -1.67 -2.68
N VAL A 67 -3.96 -1.56 -3.87
CA VAL A 67 -2.71 -2.24 -4.21
C VAL A 67 -1.73 -1.21 -4.72
N GLU A 68 -0.63 -1.06 -3.98
CA GLU A 68 0.47 -0.17 -4.35
C GLU A 68 1.75 -0.99 -4.49
N THR A 69 2.57 -0.65 -5.49
CA THR A 69 3.81 -1.37 -5.77
C THR A 69 4.99 -0.42 -5.84
N ASN A 70 5.51 -0.14 -7.03
CA ASN A 70 6.69 0.72 -7.22
C ASN A 70 6.45 1.79 -8.32
N TYR A 71 5.21 2.07 -8.65
CA TYR A 71 4.83 3.08 -9.65
C TYR A 71 3.47 3.66 -9.29
N ASP A 72 3.27 4.94 -9.58
CA ASP A 72 2.06 5.68 -9.26
C ASP A 72 0.79 4.98 -9.74
N HIS A 73 -0.24 4.93 -8.88
CA HIS A 73 -1.46 4.19 -9.20
C HIS A 73 -2.25 4.78 -10.39
N TRP A 74 -2.11 6.07 -10.68
CA TRP A 74 -2.73 6.70 -11.87
C TRP A 74 -1.95 6.46 -13.17
N THR A 75 -0.82 5.76 -13.12
CA THR A 75 0.00 5.46 -14.30
C THR A 75 -0.24 4.04 -14.81
N THR A 76 0.16 3.82 -16.07
CA THR A 76 0.18 2.48 -16.65
C THR A 76 1.36 1.69 -16.07
N PRO A 77 1.16 0.42 -15.66
CA PRO A 77 2.27 -0.41 -15.20
C PRO A 77 3.43 -0.44 -16.20
N PRO A 78 4.69 -0.33 -15.74
CA PRO A 78 5.85 -0.53 -16.60
C PRO A 78 5.78 -1.91 -17.28
N PRO A 79 6.11 -2.05 -18.58
CA PRO A 79 6.04 -3.34 -19.28
C PRO A 79 6.87 -4.45 -18.64
N SER A 80 7.95 -4.09 -17.92
CA SER A 80 8.83 -5.00 -17.21
C SER A 80 8.36 -5.35 -15.79
N ASP A 81 7.34 -4.65 -15.27
CA ASP A 81 6.88 -4.79 -13.89
C ASP A 81 5.38 -4.48 -13.74
N ASP A 82 4.53 -5.44 -14.12
CA ASP A 82 3.10 -5.41 -13.80
C ASP A 82 2.71 -6.46 -12.74
N ARG A 83 3.02 -6.15 -11.49
CA ARG A 83 2.57 -6.91 -10.31
C ARG A 83 1.20 -6.48 -9.79
N ARG A 84 0.77 -5.24 -10.06
CA ARG A 84 -0.49 -4.70 -9.53
C ARG A 84 -1.69 -5.38 -10.19
N THR A 85 -1.73 -5.49 -11.51
CA THR A 85 -2.85 -6.12 -12.23
C THR A 85 -3.15 -7.56 -11.75
N PRO A 86 -2.17 -8.48 -11.66
CA PRO A 86 -2.42 -9.83 -11.16
C PRO A 86 -2.82 -9.88 -9.68
N ALA A 87 -2.27 -8.99 -8.83
CA ALA A 87 -2.67 -8.88 -7.43
C ALA A 87 -4.14 -8.43 -7.30
N ILE A 88 -4.55 -7.38 -8.02
CA ILE A 88 -5.93 -6.90 -8.07
C ILE A 88 -6.86 -8.01 -8.55
N LYS A 89 -6.49 -8.72 -9.61
CA LYS A 89 -7.28 -9.84 -10.14
C LYS A 89 -7.48 -10.94 -9.09
N ALA A 90 -6.43 -11.32 -8.36
CA ALA A 90 -6.49 -12.35 -7.34
C ALA A 90 -7.27 -11.91 -6.09
N LEU A 91 -7.15 -10.63 -5.68
CA LEU A 91 -7.97 -10.05 -4.62
C LEU A 91 -9.45 -10.03 -4.98
N ASN A 92 -9.79 -9.57 -6.19
CA ASN A 92 -11.17 -9.57 -6.68
C ASN A 92 -11.76 -10.99 -6.77
N ALA A 93 -10.96 -11.97 -7.22
CA ALA A 93 -11.39 -13.37 -7.25
C ALA A 93 -11.59 -13.97 -5.85
N THR A 94 -10.82 -13.52 -4.86
CA THR A 94 -10.99 -13.92 -3.45
C THR A 94 -12.26 -13.30 -2.88
N GLY A 95 -12.46 -12.00 -3.09
CA GLY A 95 -13.58 -11.23 -2.58
C GLY A 95 -13.47 -10.91 -1.08
N GLN A 96 -14.10 -9.81 -0.67
CA GLN A 96 -14.03 -9.28 0.70
C GLN A 96 -14.50 -10.29 1.76
N ALA A 97 -15.51 -11.12 1.44
CA ALA A 97 -16.04 -12.09 2.40
C ALA A 97 -15.09 -13.28 2.69
N ASN A 98 -14.16 -13.58 1.78
CA ASN A 98 -13.25 -14.72 1.91
C ASN A 98 -11.80 -14.29 2.20
N ILE A 99 -11.56 -12.99 2.39
CA ILE A 99 -10.23 -12.50 2.66
C ILE A 99 -9.84 -12.78 4.11
N ASN A 100 -8.69 -13.41 4.28
CA ASN A 100 -8.05 -13.73 5.54
C ASN A 100 -6.56 -13.91 5.29
N THR A 101 -5.78 -14.20 6.33
CA THR A 101 -4.33 -14.37 6.20
C THR A 101 -3.94 -15.43 5.16
N ASP A 102 -4.66 -16.54 5.08
CA ASP A 102 -4.34 -17.64 4.16
C ASP A 102 -4.68 -17.29 2.71
N SER A 103 -5.86 -16.71 2.44
CA SER A 103 -6.24 -16.29 1.10
C SER A 103 -5.38 -15.12 0.62
N LEU A 104 -4.96 -14.24 1.52
CA LEU A 104 -4.01 -13.18 1.22
C LEU A 104 -2.61 -13.71 0.90
N TYR A 105 -2.11 -14.70 1.63
CA TYR A 105 -0.87 -15.39 1.29
C TYR A 105 -0.94 -16.03 -0.11
N LYS A 106 -2.09 -16.62 -0.47
CA LYS A 106 -2.32 -17.16 -1.81
C LYS A 106 -2.26 -16.07 -2.88
N VAL A 107 -2.87 -14.90 -2.64
CA VAL A 107 -2.78 -13.73 -3.53
C VAL A 107 -1.33 -13.31 -3.72
N LEU A 108 -0.57 -13.18 -2.64
CA LEU A 108 0.85 -12.81 -2.68
C LEU A 108 1.71 -13.84 -3.40
N SER A 109 1.31 -15.12 -3.42
CA SER A 109 2.03 -16.22 -4.06
C SER A 109 1.76 -16.33 -5.57
N VAL A 110 0.84 -15.54 -6.14
CA VAL A 110 0.55 -15.53 -7.58
C VAL A 110 1.75 -14.99 -8.36
N LYS A 111 2.14 -15.58 -9.49
CA LYS A 111 3.14 -14.97 -10.38
C LYS A 111 2.47 -13.93 -11.28
N PRO A 112 3.09 -12.76 -11.57
CA PRO A 112 4.41 -12.29 -11.12
C PRO A 112 4.44 -11.56 -9.76
N VAL A 113 3.34 -11.52 -9.00
CA VAL A 113 3.30 -10.90 -7.66
C VAL A 113 4.44 -11.41 -6.78
N MET A 114 4.56 -12.73 -6.66
CA MET A 114 5.77 -13.39 -6.19
C MET A 114 6.70 -13.65 -7.37
N ASN A 115 7.93 -13.15 -7.26
CA ASN A 115 9.00 -13.40 -8.21
C ASN A 115 10.35 -13.49 -7.47
N SER A 116 11.43 -13.80 -8.17
CA SER A 116 12.79 -13.95 -7.59
C SER A 116 13.37 -12.67 -7.00
N TYR A 117 12.73 -11.55 -7.28
CA TYR A 117 13.14 -10.21 -6.94
C TYR A 117 12.46 -9.75 -5.64
N VAL A 118 11.25 -10.24 -5.32
CA VAL A 118 10.54 -9.90 -4.07
C VAL A 118 11.44 -10.15 -2.85
N LEU A 119 11.83 -9.06 -2.18
CA LEU A 119 12.58 -9.10 -0.92
C LEU A 119 11.66 -9.02 0.29
N GLN A 120 10.56 -8.27 0.18
CA GLN A 120 9.66 -8.02 1.30
C GLN A 120 8.22 -7.80 0.84
N CYS A 121 7.30 -8.57 1.42
CA CYS A 121 5.86 -8.32 1.38
C CYS A 121 5.40 -7.97 2.79
N PHE A 122 4.67 -6.86 2.93
CA PHE A 122 4.01 -6.52 4.18
C PHE A 122 2.51 -6.71 4.04
N VAL A 123 1.93 -7.33 5.06
CA VAL A 123 0.49 -7.53 5.21
C VAL A 123 0.08 -6.88 6.51
N PHE A 124 -0.86 -5.94 6.46
CA PHE A 124 -1.47 -5.36 7.64
C PHE A 124 -2.95 -5.78 7.72
N PHE A 125 -3.29 -6.49 8.79
CA PHE A 125 -4.66 -6.81 9.16
C PHE A 125 -4.97 -6.01 10.43
N ILE A 126 -5.88 -5.04 10.34
CA ILE A 126 -6.40 -4.37 11.53
C ILE A 126 -7.93 -4.44 11.50
N SER A 127 -8.50 -5.03 12.54
CA SER A 127 -9.94 -4.98 12.87
C SER A 127 -10.93 -5.26 11.71
N ASN A 128 -10.78 -6.40 11.02
CA ASN A 128 -11.69 -6.86 9.94
C ASN A 128 -11.78 -5.95 8.70
N VAL A 129 -10.89 -4.98 8.56
CA VAL A 129 -10.78 -4.12 7.38
C VAL A 129 -9.41 -4.42 6.78
N MET A 130 -9.38 -5.16 5.66
CA MET A 130 -8.11 -5.45 5.01
C MET A 130 -7.53 -4.14 4.49
N ILE A 131 -6.35 -3.78 4.97
CA ILE A 131 -5.65 -2.58 4.54
C ILE A 131 -4.45 -3.02 3.71
N ALA A 132 -4.62 -2.87 2.40
CA ALA A 132 -3.62 -2.79 1.34
C ALA A 132 -2.55 -3.90 1.22
N ILE A 133 -2.35 -4.37 -0.01
CA ILE A 133 -1.21 -5.26 -0.35
C ILE A 133 -0.04 -4.41 -0.81
N ILE A 134 1.08 -4.54 -0.10
CA ILE A 134 2.36 -3.91 -0.48
C ILE A 134 3.31 -5.00 -1.00
N ILE A 135 3.71 -4.88 -2.27
CA ILE A 135 4.76 -5.73 -2.85
C ILE A 135 5.93 -4.82 -3.22
N LEU A 136 6.94 -4.74 -2.36
CA LEU A 136 8.13 -3.94 -2.64
C LEU A 136 9.19 -4.79 -3.33
N HIS A 137 9.70 -4.28 -4.44
CA HIS A 137 10.96 -4.70 -5.00
C HIS A 137 12.01 -3.59 -4.79
N HIS A 138 13.27 -3.95 -4.49
CA HIS A 138 14.37 -2.99 -4.53
C HIS A 138 14.72 -2.74 -6.00
N ASN A 139 13.98 -1.86 -6.65
CA ASN A 139 14.52 -1.13 -7.79
C ASN A 139 14.93 0.23 -7.25
N TYR A 140 16.22 0.55 -7.37
CA TYR A 140 16.72 1.90 -7.13
C TYR A 140 15.78 2.88 -7.85
N PHE A 141 15.22 3.84 -7.13
CA PHE A 141 14.55 4.97 -7.76
C PHE A 141 15.54 5.54 -8.79
N HIS A 142 15.29 5.31 -10.07
CA HIS A 142 15.93 6.10 -11.11
C HIS A 142 15.27 7.47 -11.04
N VAL A 143 15.85 8.33 -10.20
CA VAL A 143 15.72 9.78 -10.29
C VAL A 143 16.08 10.17 -11.73
N GLY A 144 15.07 10.61 -12.47
CA GLY A 144 15.28 11.49 -13.63
C GLY A 144 15.64 12.89 -13.16
#